data_AF-A0A966RM06-F1
#
_entry.id   AF-A0A966RM06-F1
#
_cell.length_a   1.000
_cell.length_b   1.000
_cell.length_c   1.000
_cell.angle_alpha   90.00
_cell.angle_beta   90.00
_cell.angle_gamma   90.00
#
_symmetry.space_group_name_H-M   'P 1'
#
loop_
_entity.id
_entity.type
_entity.pdbx_description
1 polymer ?
#
loop_
_entity_poly.entity_id
_entity_poly.type
_entity_poly.pdbx_seq_one_letter_code
_entity_poly.pdbx_strand_id
1 'polypeptide(L)'
;MVENAALRAIRLLDLVPYIVAHPGISITELAKEFSISRDEVLKDLNLLFLCGLPGYTPLELIDISFDEESVVIRDPQNLAAPRNLNESEALIARIALAALEESTPKTSAAYPQIIALREKIAKAFSSSIPISAITFTLDKERATLEAIESAITQELDLEMIYNNVTKDSSSRRSITPISIIAEDKRTLVNAYCHSVKALRTFNLAQISEISTKERSTRTDLERLEDSRGSSAEVIIKNEDSRFLSENASSLKELSKSCYQIDIFQPEWIVRSVLAGADSLELANPLELRAEIAERANRALLAYKG
;
A
#
# COMPACT_ATOMS: atom_id res chain seq x y z
N MET A 1 -10.37 2.72 25.60
CA MET A 1 -10.67 3.73 24.56
C MET A 1 -12.14 4.08 24.68
N VAL A 2 -12.52 5.35 24.61
CA VAL A 2 -13.94 5.72 24.60
C VAL A 2 -14.52 5.21 23.28
N GLU A 3 -15.46 4.28 23.37
CA GLU A 3 -16.10 3.68 22.21
C GLU A 3 -16.92 4.74 21.45
N ASN A 4 -16.78 4.78 20.13
CA ASN A 4 -17.59 5.64 19.28
C ASN A 4 -19.03 5.12 19.29
N ALA A 5 -19.99 5.99 19.65
CA ALA A 5 -21.42 5.64 19.72
C ALA A 5 -21.96 5.03 18.40
N ALA A 6 -21.42 5.43 17.25
CA ALA A 6 -21.79 4.86 15.96
C ALA A 6 -21.34 3.40 15.80
N LEU A 7 -20.14 3.05 16.28
CA LEU A 7 -19.65 1.67 16.24
C LEU A 7 -20.45 0.78 17.18
N ARG A 8 -20.79 1.30 18.36
CA ARG A 8 -21.66 0.61 19.30
C ARG A 8 -23.04 0.34 18.71
N ALA A 9 -23.64 1.32 18.03
CA ALA A 9 -24.94 1.14 17.37
C ALA A 9 -24.89 0.05 16.27
N ILE A 10 -23.83 0.02 15.45
CA ILE A 10 -23.62 -1.03 14.45
C ILE A 10 -23.52 -2.40 15.13
N ARG A 11 -22.73 -2.51 16.20
CA ARG A 11 -22.59 -3.76 16.96
C ARG A 11 -23.93 -4.25 17.51
N LEU A 12 -24.77 -3.36 18.04
CA LEU A 12 -26.11 -3.74 18.54
C LEU A 12 -27.02 -4.27 17.43
N LEU A 13 -26.97 -3.66 16.24
CA LEU A 13 -27.72 -4.13 15.06
C LEU A 13 -27.28 -5.53 14.60
N ASP A 14 -26.01 -5.87 14.80
CA ASP A 14 -25.45 -7.18 14.44
C ASP A 14 -25.66 -8.22 15.57
N LEU A 15 -25.69 -7.78 16.83
CA LEU A 15 -25.84 -8.63 18.02
C LEU A 15 -27.21 -9.34 18.06
N VAL A 16 -28.30 -8.61 17.79
CA VAL A 16 -29.67 -9.15 17.83
C VAL A 16 -29.87 -10.34 16.88
N PRO A 17 -29.63 -10.21 15.56
CA PRO A 17 -29.81 -11.33 14.63
C PRO A 17 -28.84 -12.48 14.93
N TYR A 18 -27.65 -12.21 15.46
CA TYR A 18 -26.71 -13.25 15.86
C TYR A 18 -27.23 -14.11 17.02
N ILE A 19 -27.78 -13.49 18.07
CA ILE A 19 -28.38 -14.21 19.22
C ILE A 19 -29.62 -14.98 18.77
N VAL A 20 -30.43 -14.42 17.86
CA VAL A 20 -31.59 -15.13 17.29
C VAL A 20 -31.18 -16.41 16.55
N ALA A 21 -30.04 -16.38 15.84
CA ALA A 21 -29.49 -17.55 15.16
C ALA A 21 -28.80 -18.56 16.12
N HIS A 22 -28.40 -18.13 17.32
CA HIS A 22 -27.68 -18.93 18.31
C HIS A 22 -28.36 -18.83 19.69
N PRO A 23 -29.59 -19.36 19.85
CA PRO A 23 -30.31 -19.25 21.11
C PRO A 23 -29.58 -19.99 22.23
N GLY A 24 -29.39 -19.31 23.37
CA GLY A 24 -28.73 -19.88 24.55
C GLY A 24 -27.21 -19.74 24.55
N ILE A 25 -26.64 -18.94 23.65
CA ILE A 25 -25.21 -18.61 23.67
C ILE A 25 -24.81 -17.90 24.97
N SER A 26 -23.63 -18.19 25.50
CA SER A 26 -23.13 -17.56 26.72
C SER A 26 -22.57 -16.15 26.49
N ILE A 27 -22.52 -15.32 27.54
CA ILE A 27 -21.92 -13.98 27.48
C ILE A 27 -20.43 -14.06 27.10
N THR A 28 -19.74 -15.11 27.54
CA THR A 28 -18.32 -15.31 27.26
C THR A 28 -18.06 -15.62 25.79
N GLU A 29 -18.94 -16.39 25.15
CA GLU A 29 -18.85 -16.69 23.71
C GLU A 29 -19.22 -15.46 22.87
N LEU A 30 -20.25 -14.70 23.26
CA LEU A 30 -20.59 -13.43 22.61
C LEU A 30 -19.43 -12.43 22.67
N ALA A 31 -18.78 -12.31 23.83
CA ALA A 31 -17.61 -11.45 23.99
C ALA A 31 -16.47 -11.85 23.02
N LYS A 32 -16.26 -13.16 22.85
CA LYS A 32 -15.25 -13.69 21.93
C LYS A 32 -15.61 -13.43 20.46
N GLU A 33 -16.85 -13.70 20.07
CA GLU A 33 -17.31 -13.50 18.69
C GLU A 33 -17.20 -12.04 18.26
N PHE A 34 -17.69 -11.12 19.11
CA PHE A 34 -17.71 -9.68 18.82
C PHE A 34 -16.41 -8.96 19.20
N SER A 35 -15.40 -9.72 19.67
CA SER A 35 -14.08 -9.21 20.06
C SER A 35 -14.14 -8.05 21.07
N ILE A 36 -15.03 -8.16 22.06
CA ILE A 36 -15.28 -7.14 23.11
C ILE A 36 -15.21 -7.76 24.51
N SER A 37 -15.18 -6.93 25.54
CA SER A 37 -15.18 -7.41 26.93
C SER A 37 -16.58 -7.89 27.37
N ARG A 38 -16.63 -8.78 28.36
CA ARG A 38 -17.90 -9.22 28.98
C ARG A 38 -18.72 -8.05 29.51
N ASP A 39 -18.05 -7.07 30.12
CA ASP A 39 -18.71 -5.86 30.64
C ASP A 39 -19.35 -5.02 29.52
N GLU A 40 -18.75 -4.99 28.33
CA GLU A 40 -19.34 -4.33 27.16
C GLU A 40 -20.55 -5.08 26.63
N VAL A 41 -20.49 -6.42 26.56
CA VAL A 41 -21.65 -7.25 26.19
C VAL A 41 -22.80 -6.99 27.15
N LEU A 42 -22.56 -7.01 28.46
CA LEU A 42 -23.58 -6.72 29.48
C LEU A 42 -24.19 -5.33 29.29
N LYS A 43 -23.37 -4.30 29.05
CA LYS A 43 -23.87 -2.93 28.78
C LYS A 43 -24.73 -2.87 27.52
N ASP A 44 -24.40 -3.67 26.51
CA ASP A 44 -25.13 -3.74 25.25
C ASP A 44 -26.46 -4.46 25.38
N LEU A 45 -26.48 -5.61 26.06
CA LEU A 45 -27.71 -6.33 26.37
C LEU A 45 -28.67 -5.48 27.22
N ASN A 46 -28.15 -4.75 28.21
CA ASN A 46 -28.94 -3.79 29.00
C ASN A 46 -29.48 -2.63 28.17
N LEU A 47 -28.74 -2.19 27.14
CA LEU A 47 -29.20 -1.14 26.24
C LEU A 47 -30.29 -1.66 25.29
N LEU A 48 -30.18 -2.90 24.81
CA LEU A 48 -31.20 -3.53 23.95
C LEU A 48 -32.56 -3.62 24.63
N PHE A 49 -32.62 -3.84 25.96
CA PHE A 49 -33.86 -3.78 26.73
C PHE A 49 -34.61 -2.45 26.62
N LEU A 50 -33.92 -1.37 26.23
CA LEU A 50 -34.49 -0.03 26.09
C LEU A 50 -34.78 0.34 24.62
N CYS A 51 -34.48 -0.56 23.68
CA CYS A 51 -34.69 -0.36 22.25
C CYS A 51 -36.01 -1.00 21.80
N GLY A 52 -36.69 -0.38 20.83
CA GLY A 52 -38.00 -0.84 20.38
C GLY A 52 -38.61 0.04 19.29
N LEU A 53 -39.85 -0.29 18.93
CA LEU A 53 -40.65 0.51 18.01
C LEU A 53 -41.07 1.85 18.65
N PRO A 54 -41.32 2.91 17.85
CA PRO A 54 -41.76 4.19 18.37
C PRO A 54 -43.11 4.04 19.09
N GLY A 55 -43.14 4.38 20.39
CA GLY A 55 -44.29 4.22 21.27
C GLY A 55 -43.89 3.98 22.73
N TYR A 56 -42.71 3.35 22.94
CA TYR A 56 -42.05 3.13 24.24
C TYR A 56 -42.93 2.46 25.30
N THR A 57 -43.96 1.71 24.89
CA THR A 57 -44.71 0.86 25.81
C THR A 57 -43.94 -0.46 26.04
N PRO A 58 -44.14 -1.16 27.17
CA PRO A 58 -43.46 -2.42 27.45
C PRO A 58 -43.66 -3.51 26.39
N LEU A 59 -44.71 -3.42 25.57
CA LEU A 59 -45.00 -4.38 24.48
C LEU A 59 -44.30 -4.03 23.16
N GLU A 60 -43.58 -2.91 23.08
CA GLU A 60 -42.93 -2.42 21.87
C GLU A 60 -41.40 -2.46 21.96
N LEU A 61 -40.85 -2.99 23.07
CA LEU A 61 -39.42 -3.15 23.29
C LEU A 61 -38.93 -4.54 22.85
N ILE A 62 -37.62 -4.66 22.63
CA ILE A 62 -36.97 -5.95 22.39
C ILE A 62 -37.07 -6.80 23.66
N ASP A 63 -37.68 -7.98 23.56
CA ASP A 63 -37.76 -8.93 24.67
C ASP A 63 -36.54 -9.85 24.64
N ILE A 64 -35.65 -9.64 25.62
CA ILE A 64 -34.43 -10.44 25.82
C ILE A 64 -34.41 -11.00 27.24
N SER A 65 -33.89 -12.21 27.38
CA SER A 65 -33.71 -12.92 28.65
C SER A 65 -32.28 -13.43 28.69
N PHE A 66 -31.52 -13.03 29.72
CA PHE A 66 -30.15 -13.51 29.86
C PHE A 66 -29.70 -13.68 31.30
N ASP A 67 -28.75 -14.59 31.47
CA ASP A 67 -27.88 -14.74 32.62
C ASP A 67 -26.43 -14.89 32.14
N GLU A 68 -25.51 -15.32 33.03
CA GLU A 68 -24.11 -15.48 32.67
C GLU A 68 -23.85 -16.64 31.68
N GLU A 69 -24.72 -17.64 31.68
CA GLU A 69 -24.57 -18.89 30.91
C GLU A 69 -25.36 -18.88 29.61
N SER A 70 -26.42 -18.08 29.51
CA SER A 70 -27.34 -18.10 28.36
C SER A 70 -27.94 -16.72 28.05
N VAL A 71 -28.03 -16.42 26.75
CA VAL A 71 -28.70 -15.23 26.21
C VAL A 71 -29.75 -15.68 25.18
N VAL A 72 -30.99 -15.22 25.32
CA VAL A 72 -32.11 -15.58 24.44
C VAL A 72 -32.93 -14.34 24.12
N ILE A 73 -33.18 -14.09 22.83
CA ILE A 73 -34.10 -13.05 22.35
C ILE A 73 -35.43 -13.70 21.99
N ARG A 74 -36.52 -13.25 22.63
CA ARG A 74 -37.89 -13.74 22.40
C ARG A 74 -38.61 -12.92 21.33
N ASP A 75 -38.42 -11.60 21.35
CA ASP A 75 -38.96 -10.69 20.32
C ASP A 75 -37.86 -9.75 19.80
N PRO A 76 -37.30 -10.02 18.61
CA PRO A 76 -36.25 -9.18 18.00
C PRO A 76 -36.80 -7.95 17.26
N GLN A 77 -38.12 -7.74 17.23
CA GLN A 77 -38.75 -6.69 16.42
C GLN A 77 -38.28 -6.76 14.95
N ASN A 78 -37.95 -5.61 14.35
CA ASN A 78 -37.45 -5.50 12.97
C ASN A 78 -35.97 -5.90 12.79
N LEU A 79 -35.32 -6.45 13.83
CA LEU A 79 -33.90 -6.81 13.82
C LEU A 79 -33.66 -8.32 13.73
N ALA A 80 -34.68 -9.10 13.34
CA ALA A 80 -34.56 -10.55 13.18
C ALA A 80 -33.57 -10.97 12.08
N ALA A 81 -33.33 -10.09 11.09
CA ALA A 81 -32.41 -10.34 9.99
C ALA A 81 -31.16 -9.47 10.11
N PRO A 82 -29.98 -9.98 9.72
CA PRO A 82 -28.78 -9.17 9.61
C PRO A 82 -29.00 -7.95 8.71
N ARG A 83 -28.38 -6.83 9.07
CA ARG A 83 -28.37 -5.66 8.19
C ARG A 83 -27.65 -5.96 6.87
N ASN A 84 -27.98 -5.19 5.84
CA ASN A 84 -27.20 -5.20 4.62
C ASN A 84 -25.82 -4.60 4.87
N LEU A 85 -24.83 -5.04 4.09
CA LEU A 85 -23.53 -4.38 4.04
C LEU A 85 -23.72 -2.93 3.55
N ASN A 86 -22.89 -2.02 4.04
CA ASN A 86 -22.78 -0.69 3.46
C ASN A 86 -21.85 -0.72 2.22
N GLU A 87 -21.76 0.39 1.47
CA GLU A 87 -20.95 0.45 0.24
C GLU A 87 -19.46 0.15 0.50
N SER A 88 -18.90 0.66 1.60
CA SER A 88 -17.50 0.44 1.96
C SER A 88 -17.24 -1.01 2.35
N GLU A 89 -18.13 -1.63 3.14
CA GLU A 89 -18.07 -3.04 3.53
C GLU A 89 -18.21 -3.96 2.31
N ALA A 90 -19.12 -3.62 1.38
CA ALA A 90 -19.28 -4.35 0.13
C ALA A 90 -18.02 -4.25 -0.76
N LEU A 91 -17.38 -3.08 -0.83
CA LEU A 91 -16.11 -2.90 -1.55
C LEU A 91 -15.00 -3.75 -0.92
N ILE A 92 -14.85 -3.70 0.40
CA ILE A 92 -13.84 -4.48 1.14
C ILE A 92 -14.06 -5.98 0.90
N ALA A 93 -15.29 -6.46 1.02
CA ALA A 93 -15.63 -7.85 0.77
C ALA A 93 -15.31 -8.27 -0.68
N ARG A 94 -15.56 -7.41 -1.67
CA ARG A 94 -15.20 -7.67 -3.08
C ARG A 94 -13.69 -7.79 -3.28
N ILE A 95 -12.90 -6.90 -2.67
CA ILE A 95 -11.43 -6.95 -2.74
C ILE A 95 -10.91 -8.23 -2.10
N ALA A 96 -11.40 -8.55 -0.89
CA ALA A 96 -11.02 -9.76 -0.18
C ALA A 96 -11.36 -11.03 -0.98
N LEU A 97 -12.54 -11.09 -1.60
CA LEU A 97 -12.94 -12.22 -2.44
C LEU A 97 -12.11 -12.33 -3.71
N ALA A 98 -11.71 -11.22 -4.33
CA ALA A 98 -10.81 -11.24 -5.49
C ALA A 98 -9.43 -11.80 -5.12
N ALA A 99 -8.87 -11.37 -3.99
CA ALA A 99 -7.61 -11.91 -3.46
C ALA A 99 -7.73 -13.41 -3.09
N LEU A 100 -8.85 -13.83 -2.52
CA LEU A 100 -9.13 -15.23 -2.23
C LEU A 100 -9.26 -16.06 -3.51
N GLU A 101 -9.91 -15.54 -4.54
CA GLU A 101 -10.02 -16.22 -5.84
C GLU A 101 -8.65 -16.48 -6.46
N GLU A 102 -7.75 -15.48 -6.44
CA GLU A 102 -6.40 -15.60 -6.99
C GLU A 102 -5.51 -16.58 -6.20
N SER A 103 -5.63 -16.57 -4.87
CA SER A 103 -4.85 -17.45 -3.98
C SER A 103 -5.39 -18.88 -3.87
N THR A 104 -6.63 -19.13 -4.32
CA THR A 104 -7.27 -20.45 -4.20
C THR A 104 -7.04 -21.30 -5.46
N PRO A 105 -6.49 -22.52 -5.35
CA PRO A 105 -6.36 -23.42 -6.47
C PRO A 105 -7.72 -23.74 -7.11
N LYS A 106 -7.80 -23.74 -8.44
CA LYS A 106 -9.04 -24.02 -9.21
C LYS A 106 -9.64 -25.41 -8.93
N THR A 107 -8.83 -26.34 -8.44
CA THR A 107 -9.22 -27.70 -8.04
C THR A 107 -9.86 -27.77 -6.66
N SER A 108 -9.81 -26.68 -5.88
CA SER A 108 -10.42 -26.58 -4.55
C SER A 108 -11.94 -26.53 -4.64
N ALA A 109 -12.62 -27.25 -3.74
CA ALA A 109 -14.08 -27.18 -3.60
C ALA A 109 -14.58 -25.77 -3.20
N ALA A 110 -13.71 -24.93 -2.63
CA ALA A 110 -14.04 -23.56 -2.26
C ALA A 110 -14.04 -22.59 -3.47
N TYR A 111 -13.31 -22.91 -4.54
CA TYR A 111 -13.18 -22.05 -5.72
C TYR A 111 -14.54 -21.66 -6.36
N PRO A 112 -15.46 -22.61 -6.66
CA PRO A 112 -16.78 -22.23 -7.20
C PRO A 112 -17.64 -21.45 -6.19
N GLN A 113 -17.46 -21.66 -4.89
CA GLN A 113 -18.19 -20.93 -3.85
C GLN A 113 -17.74 -19.47 -3.77
N ILE A 114 -16.43 -19.21 -3.91
CA ILE A 114 -15.85 -17.87 -3.94
C ILE A 114 -16.40 -17.09 -5.15
N ILE A 115 -16.44 -17.70 -6.33
CA ILE A 115 -17.01 -17.09 -7.55
C ILE A 115 -18.49 -16.75 -7.33
N ALA A 116 -19.28 -17.71 -6.84
CA ALA A 116 -20.71 -17.50 -6.61
C ALA A 116 -20.97 -16.37 -5.59
N LEU A 117 -20.17 -16.28 -4.53
CA LEU A 117 -20.30 -15.24 -3.52
C LEU A 117 -19.90 -13.87 -4.07
N ARG A 118 -18.83 -13.80 -4.87
CA ARG A 118 -18.40 -12.58 -5.57
C ARG A 118 -19.49 -12.05 -6.49
N GLU A 119 -20.13 -12.92 -7.29
CA GLU A 119 -21.26 -12.54 -8.15
C GLU A 119 -22.47 -12.08 -7.34
N LYS A 120 -22.79 -12.76 -6.24
CA LYS A 120 -23.90 -12.39 -5.37
C LYS A 120 -23.73 -10.99 -4.79
N ILE A 121 -22.53 -10.67 -4.30
CA ILE A 121 -22.21 -9.33 -3.76
C ILE A 121 -22.21 -8.28 -4.88
N ALA A 122 -21.68 -8.61 -6.07
CA ALA A 122 -21.70 -7.69 -7.21
C ALA A 122 -23.13 -7.36 -7.69
N LYS A 123 -24.07 -8.32 -7.62
CA LYS A 123 -25.49 -8.10 -7.95
C LYS A 123 -26.22 -7.28 -6.88
N ALA A 124 -25.89 -7.48 -5.61
CA ALA A 124 -26.53 -6.79 -4.49
C ALA A 124 -26.09 -5.31 -4.35
N PHE A 125 -24.86 -4.98 -4.79
CA PHE A 125 -24.30 -3.63 -4.71
C PHE A 125 -23.97 -3.10 -6.10
N SER A 126 -24.95 -2.42 -6.71
CA SER A 126 -24.90 -1.87 -8.06
C SER A 126 -24.10 -0.57 -8.20
N SER A 127 -23.62 0.02 -7.09
CA SER A 127 -22.67 1.13 -7.11
C SER A 127 -21.44 0.69 -7.90
N SER A 128 -21.20 1.35 -9.03
CA SER A 128 -20.21 0.95 -10.03
C SER A 128 -18.79 1.11 -9.49
N ILE A 129 -18.31 0.12 -8.76
CA ILE A 129 -16.89 -0.17 -8.72
C ILE A 129 -16.66 -0.99 -9.99
N PRO A 130 -16.01 -0.43 -11.02
CA PRO A 130 -15.74 -1.18 -12.23
C PRO A 130 -14.95 -2.41 -11.79
N ILE A 131 -15.47 -3.60 -12.09
CA ILE A 131 -14.73 -4.86 -11.90
C ILE A 131 -13.37 -4.74 -12.59
N SER A 132 -13.30 -3.94 -13.66
CA SER A 132 -12.09 -3.55 -14.36
C SER A 132 -11.18 -2.57 -13.64
N ALA A 133 -11.58 -1.74 -12.66
CA ALA A 133 -10.67 -0.71 -12.14
C ALA A 133 -9.50 -1.29 -11.32
N ILE A 134 -9.78 -2.33 -10.53
CA ILE A 134 -8.78 -3.01 -9.69
C ILE A 134 -8.07 -4.12 -10.49
N THR A 135 -8.83 -4.87 -11.29
CA THR A 135 -8.30 -5.89 -12.19
C THR A 135 -7.38 -5.29 -13.26
N PHE A 136 -7.73 -4.14 -13.85
CA PHE A 136 -6.93 -3.51 -14.92
C PHE A 136 -5.66 -2.84 -14.40
N THR A 137 -5.58 -2.41 -13.13
CA THR A 137 -4.31 -1.93 -12.56
C THR A 137 -3.39 -3.10 -12.20
N LEU A 138 -3.92 -4.15 -11.55
CA LEU A 138 -3.13 -5.31 -11.14
C LEU A 138 -2.65 -6.15 -12.34
N ASP A 139 -3.54 -6.43 -13.31
CA ASP A 139 -3.21 -7.17 -14.54
C ASP A 139 -2.25 -6.38 -15.41
N LYS A 140 -2.36 -5.04 -15.44
CA LYS A 140 -1.43 -4.19 -16.17
C LYS A 140 -0.06 -4.15 -15.52
N GLU A 141 0.03 -4.00 -14.20
CA GLU A 141 1.31 -4.04 -13.50
C GLU A 141 1.99 -5.40 -13.68
N ARG A 142 1.22 -6.49 -13.57
CA ARG A 142 1.69 -7.84 -13.83
C ARG A 142 2.17 -8.03 -15.27
N ALA A 143 1.36 -7.65 -16.27
CA ALA A 143 1.74 -7.74 -17.67
C ALA A 143 2.95 -6.86 -18.01
N THR A 144 3.06 -5.69 -17.37
CA THR A 144 4.21 -4.79 -17.51
C THR A 144 5.47 -5.43 -16.94
N LEU A 145 5.35 -6.05 -15.77
CA LEU A 145 6.46 -6.77 -15.12
C LEU A 145 6.91 -7.97 -15.96
N GLU A 146 5.97 -8.80 -16.43
CA GLU A 146 6.26 -9.94 -17.33
C GLU A 146 6.94 -9.49 -18.64
N ALA A 147 6.51 -8.37 -19.22
CA ALA A 147 7.15 -7.80 -20.41
C ALA A 147 8.59 -7.35 -20.14
N ILE A 148 8.86 -6.75 -18.96
CA ILE A 148 10.19 -6.31 -18.57
C ILE A 148 11.11 -7.50 -18.30
N GLU A 149 10.66 -8.50 -17.55
CA GLU A 149 11.42 -9.72 -17.26
C GLU A 149 11.77 -10.48 -18.54
N SER A 150 10.80 -10.59 -19.47
CA SER A 150 11.01 -11.19 -20.78
C SER A 150 12.07 -10.42 -21.58
N ALA A 151 12.00 -9.08 -21.57
CA ALA A 151 12.98 -8.26 -22.28
C ALA A 151 14.39 -8.31 -21.66
N ILE A 152 14.53 -8.43 -20.34
CA ILE A 152 15.83 -8.67 -19.68
C ILE A 152 16.39 -10.02 -20.13
N THR A 153 15.57 -11.07 -20.08
CA THR A 153 15.99 -12.46 -20.40
C THR A 153 16.34 -12.64 -21.88
N GLN A 154 15.56 -12.02 -22.76
CA GLN A 154 15.72 -12.12 -24.22
C GLN A 154 16.59 -11.00 -24.80
N GLU A 155 17.19 -10.16 -23.94
CA GLU A 155 18.01 -9.02 -24.32
C GLU A 155 17.33 -8.07 -25.34
N LEU A 156 16.04 -7.77 -25.13
CA LEU A 156 15.24 -6.90 -25.99
C LEU A 156 15.20 -5.46 -25.47
N ASP A 157 14.94 -4.52 -26.38
CA ASP A 157 14.60 -3.15 -26.00
C ASP A 157 13.10 -3.07 -25.69
N LEU A 158 12.71 -2.07 -24.91
CA LEU A 158 11.32 -1.76 -24.59
C LEU A 158 10.98 -0.36 -25.06
N GLU A 159 9.80 -0.20 -25.65
CA GLU A 159 9.19 1.11 -25.84
C GLU A 159 8.08 1.28 -24.80
N MET A 160 8.06 2.41 -24.11
CA MET A 160 7.09 2.68 -23.07
C MET A 160 6.57 4.11 -23.10
N ILE A 161 5.36 4.30 -22.59
CA ILE A 161 4.84 5.62 -22.23
C ILE A 161 4.98 5.79 -20.73
N TYR A 162 5.75 6.81 -20.33
CA TYR A 162 6.06 7.10 -18.95
C TYR A 162 5.39 8.40 -18.50
N ASN A 163 4.59 8.31 -17.44
CA ASN A 163 3.88 9.44 -16.85
C ASN A 163 4.69 10.06 -15.71
N ASN A 164 5.16 11.29 -15.92
CA ASN A 164 5.82 12.05 -14.86
C ASN A 164 4.77 12.81 -14.04
N VAL A 165 4.47 12.28 -12.85
CA VAL A 165 3.48 12.85 -11.92
C VAL A 165 3.86 14.27 -11.48
N THR A 166 5.15 14.57 -11.30
CA THR A 166 5.61 15.90 -10.84
C THR A 166 5.47 16.97 -11.90
N LYS A 167 5.58 16.61 -13.18
CA LYS A 167 5.52 17.54 -14.32
C LYS A 167 4.20 17.48 -15.10
N ASP A 168 3.26 16.67 -14.64
CA ASP A 168 1.99 16.37 -15.31
C ASP A 168 2.16 16.15 -16.81
N SER A 169 3.15 15.33 -17.18
CA SER A 169 3.55 15.13 -18.58
C SER A 169 3.78 13.65 -18.86
N SER A 170 3.21 13.16 -19.96
CA SER A 170 3.51 11.83 -20.49
C SER A 170 4.62 11.91 -21.54
N SER A 171 5.49 10.91 -21.57
CA SER A 171 6.61 10.87 -22.51
C SER A 171 6.86 9.48 -23.03
N ARG A 172 7.03 9.35 -24.35
CA ARG A 172 7.47 8.10 -24.97
C ARG A 172 8.97 7.93 -24.75
N ARG A 173 9.38 6.75 -24.28
CA ARG A 173 10.77 6.41 -23.96
C ARG A 173 11.11 5.06 -24.59
N SER A 174 12.29 4.98 -25.18
CA SER A 174 12.89 3.70 -25.58
C SER A 174 13.95 3.38 -24.54
N ILE A 175 13.90 2.19 -23.95
CA ILE A 175 14.81 1.76 -22.88
C ILE A 175 15.35 0.36 -23.12
N THR A 176 16.54 0.07 -22.61
CA THR A 176 17.04 -1.31 -22.46
C THR A 176 17.00 -1.65 -20.96
N PRO A 177 16.10 -2.54 -20.52
CA PRO A 177 15.98 -2.90 -19.12
C PRO A 177 17.21 -3.70 -18.65
N ILE A 178 17.65 -3.47 -17.42
CA ILE A 178 18.83 -4.10 -16.82
C ILE A 178 18.41 -4.94 -15.61
N SER A 179 17.67 -4.34 -14.68
CA SER A 179 17.20 -5.05 -13.47
C SER A 179 15.93 -4.42 -12.89
N ILE A 180 15.23 -5.21 -12.09
CA ILE A 180 14.06 -4.79 -11.31
C ILE A 180 14.47 -4.74 -9.84
N ILE A 181 14.13 -3.65 -9.15
CA ILE A 181 14.37 -3.45 -7.71
C ILE A 181 13.02 -3.31 -7.02
N ALA A 182 12.80 -4.13 -6.00
CA ALA A 182 11.64 -4.02 -5.12
C ALA A 182 12.04 -3.27 -3.83
N GLU A 183 11.44 -2.10 -3.60
CA GLU A 183 11.51 -1.35 -2.34
C GLU A 183 10.17 -1.47 -1.60
N ASP A 184 10.13 -1.22 -0.29
CA ASP A 184 8.97 -1.41 0.61
C ASP A 184 7.62 -0.87 0.11
N LYS A 185 7.62 0.11 -0.81
CA LYS A 185 6.40 0.74 -1.35
C LYS A 185 6.38 0.91 -2.86
N ARG A 186 7.43 0.51 -3.59
CA ARG A 186 7.59 0.81 -5.03
C ARG A 186 8.41 -0.26 -5.72
N THR A 187 8.02 -0.59 -6.94
CA THR A 187 8.82 -1.41 -7.85
C THR A 187 9.49 -0.50 -8.88
N LEU A 188 10.81 -0.56 -8.93
CA LEU A 188 11.65 0.27 -9.75
C LEU A 188 12.33 -0.57 -10.84
N VAL A 189 12.51 0.02 -12.01
CA VAL A 189 13.17 -0.60 -13.15
C VAL A 189 14.41 0.21 -13.50
N ASN A 190 15.57 -0.40 -13.37
CA ASN A 190 16.82 0.18 -13.85
C ASN A 190 16.99 -0.14 -15.33
N ALA A 191 17.17 0.91 -16.13
CA ALA A 191 17.29 0.76 -17.57
C ALA A 191 18.15 1.85 -18.19
N TYR A 192 18.81 1.52 -19.30
CA TYR A 192 19.44 2.53 -20.14
C TYR A 192 18.38 3.21 -21.00
N CYS A 193 18.23 4.52 -20.87
CA CYS A 193 17.24 5.27 -21.64
C CYS A 193 17.87 5.84 -22.92
N HIS A 194 17.49 5.31 -24.07
CA HIS A 194 17.98 5.74 -25.39
C HIS A 194 17.60 7.19 -25.73
N SER A 195 16.47 7.67 -25.22
CA SER A 195 16.00 9.04 -25.47
C SER A 195 16.92 10.10 -24.87
N VAL A 196 17.55 9.81 -23.72
CA VAL A 196 18.47 10.74 -23.02
C VAL A 196 19.90 10.22 -22.98
N LYS A 197 20.16 9.04 -23.56
CA LYS A 197 21.46 8.36 -23.62
C LYS A 197 22.15 8.22 -22.26
N ALA A 198 21.38 7.78 -21.25
CA ALA A 198 21.86 7.63 -19.88
C ALA A 198 21.07 6.57 -19.10
N LEU A 199 21.69 6.03 -18.05
CA LEU A 199 21.01 5.17 -17.08
C LEU A 199 19.98 5.96 -16.27
N ARG A 200 18.79 5.37 -16.12
CA ARG A 200 17.68 5.93 -15.37
C ARG A 200 16.90 4.83 -14.66
N THR A 201 16.27 5.22 -13.57
CA THR A 201 15.35 4.39 -12.81
C THR A 201 13.92 4.86 -13.09
N PHE A 202 13.04 3.91 -13.36
CA PHE A 202 11.64 4.16 -13.71
C PHE A 202 10.73 3.47 -12.68
N ASN A 203 9.72 4.18 -12.17
CA ASN A 203 8.72 3.56 -11.31
C ASN A 203 7.72 2.77 -12.17
N LEU A 204 7.54 1.48 -11.88
CA LEU A 204 6.66 0.59 -12.62
C LEU A 204 5.21 1.10 -12.65
N ALA A 205 4.72 1.65 -11.53
CA ALA A 205 3.37 2.21 -11.44
C ALA A 205 3.15 3.45 -12.33
N GLN A 206 4.23 4.08 -12.82
CA GLN A 206 4.19 5.25 -13.71
C GLN A 206 4.30 4.87 -15.21
N ILE A 207 4.44 3.57 -15.52
CA ILE A 207 4.46 3.07 -16.89
C ILE A 207 3.02 2.83 -17.34
N SER A 208 2.56 3.60 -18.34
CA SER A 208 1.17 3.50 -18.80
C SER A 208 0.98 2.50 -19.93
N GLU A 209 1.99 2.30 -20.76
CA GLU A 209 1.99 1.33 -21.87
C GLU A 209 3.42 0.83 -22.05
N ILE A 210 3.55 -0.44 -22.43
CA ILE A 210 4.85 -1.06 -22.72
C ILE A 210 4.73 -2.03 -23.88
N SER A 211 5.73 -2.05 -24.75
CA SER A 211 5.86 -3.03 -25.83
C SER A 211 7.32 -3.44 -26.00
N THR A 212 7.53 -4.68 -26.42
CA THR A 212 8.85 -5.19 -26.75
C THR A 212 9.28 -4.69 -28.13
N LYS A 213 10.58 -4.45 -28.28
CA LYS A 213 11.21 -4.01 -29.51
C LYS A 213 12.50 -4.79 -29.73
N GLU A 214 12.78 -5.12 -30.98
CA GLU A 214 14.07 -5.70 -31.35
C GLU A 214 15.20 -4.76 -30.93
N ARG A 215 16.26 -5.34 -30.38
CA ARG A 215 17.38 -4.60 -29.82
C ARG A 215 18.04 -3.75 -30.90
N SER A 216 17.97 -2.44 -30.72
CA SER A 216 18.44 -1.47 -31.71
C SER A 216 19.96 -1.29 -31.69
N THR A 217 20.60 -1.54 -30.54
CA THR A 217 22.05 -1.44 -30.41
C THR A 217 22.51 -2.42 -29.33
N ARG A 218 23.46 -3.31 -29.66
CA ARG A 218 24.37 -3.90 -28.67
C ARG A 218 25.26 -2.76 -28.18
N THR A 219 24.70 -1.89 -27.35
CA THR A 219 25.53 -1.05 -26.49
C THR A 219 26.18 -2.05 -25.55
N ASP A 220 27.52 -2.10 -25.50
CA ASP A 220 28.27 -2.93 -24.56
C ASP A 220 27.86 -2.53 -23.13
N LEU A 221 26.76 -3.09 -22.63
CA LEU A 221 26.27 -2.89 -21.26
C LEU A 221 27.29 -3.42 -20.26
N GLU A 222 28.18 -4.32 -20.68
CA GLU A 222 29.35 -4.76 -19.92
C GLU A 222 30.31 -3.62 -19.57
N ARG A 223 30.38 -2.53 -20.37
CA ARG A 223 31.13 -1.32 -19.99
C ARG A 223 30.35 -0.37 -19.07
N LEU A 224 29.05 -0.61 -18.88
CA LEU A 224 28.17 0.15 -17.98
C LEU A 224 27.97 -0.56 -16.63
N GLU A 225 28.35 -1.83 -16.49
CA GLU A 225 28.47 -2.49 -15.17
C GLU A 225 29.58 -1.88 -14.30
N ASP A 226 30.55 -1.18 -14.91
CA ASP A 226 31.51 -0.32 -14.21
C ASP A 226 30.87 0.96 -13.62
N SER A 227 29.59 1.21 -13.90
CA SER A 227 28.76 2.14 -13.14
C SER A 227 27.92 1.39 -12.09
N ARG A 228 28.57 0.57 -11.26
CA ARG A 228 28.20 0.60 -9.83
C ARG A 228 28.14 2.08 -9.47
N GLY A 229 26.96 2.57 -9.07
CA GLY A 229 26.76 4.00 -8.78
C GLY A 229 27.98 4.51 -8.01
N SER A 230 28.59 5.62 -8.44
CA SER A 230 29.82 6.10 -7.83
C SER A 230 29.60 6.16 -6.32
N SER A 231 30.33 5.37 -5.54
CA SER A 231 30.08 5.35 -4.12
C SER A 231 30.58 6.66 -3.52
N ALA A 232 29.73 7.35 -2.75
CA ALA A 232 30.19 8.42 -1.88
C ALA A 232 30.44 7.92 -0.49
N GLU A 233 31.38 8.57 0.15
CA GLU A 233 31.57 8.49 1.59
C GLU A 233 30.99 9.78 2.18
N VAL A 234 30.03 9.64 3.08
CA VAL A 234 29.40 10.74 3.79
C VAL A 234 29.69 10.64 5.29
N ILE A 235 29.93 11.78 5.90
CA ILE A 235 30.09 11.91 7.35
C ILE A 235 28.79 12.48 7.89
N ILE A 236 28.15 11.73 8.79
CA ILE A 236 26.90 12.10 9.44
C ILE A 236 27.20 12.46 10.89
N LYS A 237 27.12 13.74 11.24
CA LYS A 237 27.53 14.26 12.55
C LYS A 237 26.52 14.02 13.66
N ASN A 238 25.25 13.84 13.31
CA ASN A 238 24.15 13.65 14.25
C ASN A 238 23.42 12.34 13.94
N GLU A 239 23.25 11.48 14.95
CA GLU A 239 22.54 10.21 14.84
C GLU A 239 21.04 10.41 14.50
N ASP A 240 20.46 11.56 14.88
CA ASP A 240 19.08 11.94 14.52
C ASP A 240 18.96 12.59 13.13
N SER A 241 19.98 12.45 12.27
CA SER A 241 19.95 13.03 10.92
C SER A 241 18.82 12.41 10.08
N ARG A 242 17.98 13.28 9.50
CA ARG A 242 16.96 12.90 8.52
C ARG A 242 17.55 12.06 7.38
N PHE A 243 18.76 12.39 6.93
CA PHE A 243 19.45 11.65 5.89
C PHE A 243 19.73 10.19 6.29
N LEU A 244 20.13 9.97 7.54
CA LEU A 244 20.39 8.63 8.07
C LEU A 244 19.08 7.82 8.15
N SER A 245 17.99 8.43 8.60
CA SER A 245 16.67 7.76 8.68
C SER A 245 16.09 7.40 7.30
N GLU A 246 16.27 8.26 6.29
CA GLU A 246 15.70 8.07 4.95
C GLU A 246 16.50 7.08 4.11
N ASN A 247 17.79 6.89 4.40
CA ASN A 247 18.71 6.07 3.59
C ASN A 247 19.33 4.90 4.39
N ALA A 248 18.77 4.55 5.55
CA ALA A 248 19.34 3.56 6.47
C ALA A 248 19.62 2.20 5.80
N SER A 249 18.78 1.76 4.86
CA SER A 249 18.93 0.51 4.13
C SER A 249 20.03 0.54 3.06
N SER A 250 20.45 1.73 2.62
CA SER A 250 21.46 1.93 1.56
C SER A 250 22.82 2.37 2.12
N LEU A 251 22.90 2.69 3.40
CA LEU A 251 24.14 3.13 4.06
C LEU A 251 24.92 1.91 4.57
N LYS A 252 26.20 1.83 4.20
CA LYS A 252 27.17 0.89 4.77
C LYS A 252 28.12 1.64 5.69
N GLU A 253 28.09 1.34 6.98
CA GLU A 253 29.00 1.98 7.94
C GLU A 253 30.45 1.54 7.69
N LEU A 254 31.33 2.51 7.45
CA LEU A 254 32.77 2.28 7.27
C LEU A 254 33.55 2.50 8.56
N SER A 255 33.17 3.54 9.32
CA SER A 255 33.73 3.88 10.63
C SER A 255 32.75 4.75 11.39
N LYS A 256 33.05 5.07 12.65
CA LYS A 256 32.17 5.88 13.51
C LYS A 256 31.77 7.18 12.80
N SER A 257 30.48 7.33 12.52
CA SER A 257 29.88 8.48 11.82
C SER A 257 30.26 8.64 10.34
N CYS A 258 30.85 7.63 9.70
CA CYS A 258 31.20 7.63 8.28
C CYS A 258 30.54 6.45 7.56
N TYR A 259 29.77 6.76 6.52
CA TYR A 259 28.96 5.80 5.79
C TYR A 259 29.25 5.88 4.29
N GLN A 260 29.27 4.72 3.65
CA GLN A 260 29.30 4.59 2.20
C GLN A 260 27.87 4.48 1.66
N ILE A 261 27.58 5.22 0.60
CA ILE A 261 26.30 5.16 -0.12
C ILE A 261 26.56 5.11 -1.62
N ASP A 262 25.83 4.25 -2.32
CA ASP A 262 25.91 4.15 -3.77
C ASP A 262 25.17 5.34 -4.41
N ILE A 263 25.88 6.18 -5.16
CA ILE A 263 25.27 7.34 -5.83
C ILE A 263 24.92 6.99 -7.27
N PHE A 264 23.63 7.00 -7.57
CA PHE A 264 23.14 6.83 -8.94
C PHE A 264 23.04 8.17 -9.71
N GLN A 265 22.95 9.29 -8.98
CA GLN A 265 22.94 10.65 -9.55
C GLN A 265 23.75 11.62 -8.69
N PRO A 266 24.86 12.19 -9.19
CA PRO A 266 25.70 13.11 -8.42
C PRO A 266 24.96 14.35 -7.89
N GLU A 267 24.00 14.86 -8.65
CA GLU A 267 23.20 16.03 -8.26
C GLU A 267 22.38 15.79 -6.98
N TRP A 268 21.92 14.55 -6.76
CA TRP A 268 21.13 14.22 -5.57
C TRP A 268 21.96 14.33 -4.30
N ILE A 269 23.20 13.83 -4.29
CA ILE A 269 24.06 13.92 -3.11
C ILE A 269 24.48 15.37 -2.84
N VAL A 270 24.76 16.15 -3.89
CA VAL A 270 25.10 17.57 -3.79
C VAL A 270 23.96 18.35 -3.13
N ARG A 271 22.71 18.12 -3.54
CA ARG A 271 21.54 18.79 -2.94
C ARG A 271 21.25 18.32 -1.52
N SER A 272 21.45 17.03 -1.24
CA SER A 272 21.25 16.46 0.09
C SER A 272 22.22 17.07 1.10
N VAL A 273 23.49 17.20 0.73
CA VAL A 273 24.52 17.85 1.57
C VAL A 273 24.23 19.34 1.76
N LEU A 274 23.82 20.06 0.72
CA LEU A 274 23.45 21.48 0.85
C LEU A 274 22.21 21.70 1.73
N ALA A 275 21.25 20.77 1.70
CA ALA A 275 20.03 20.86 2.52
C ALA A 275 20.29 20.50 3.99
N GLY A 276 21.24 19.59 4.26
CA GLY A 276 21.65 19.15 5.60
C GLY A 276 23.05 19.60 5.99
N ALA A 277 23.46 20.82 5.61
CA ALA A 277 24.83 21.29 5.76
C ALA A 277 25.36 21.33 7.22
N ASP A 278 24.45 21.26 8.21
CA ASP A 278 24.77 21.19 9.64
C ASP A 278 25.10 19.78 10.14
N SER A 279 24.57 18.76 9.46
CA SER A 279 24.48 17.37 9.93
C SER A 279 25.10 16.36 8.96
N LEU A 280 25.34 16.73 7.71
CA LEU A 280 25.83 15.88 6.63
C LEU A 280 27.00 16.55 5.90
N GLU A 281 28.11 15.84 5.77
CA GLU A 281 29.28 16.27 4.99
C GLU A 281 29.66 15.20 3.97
N LEU A 282 30.11 15.61 2.78
CA LEU A 282 30.66 14.70 1.77
C LEU A 282 32.17 14.58 1.94
N ALA A 283 32.66 13.37 2.24
CA ALA A 283 34.09 13.07 2.33
C ALA A 283 34.70 12.76 0.96
N ASN A 284 34.05 11.86 0.19
CA ASN A 284 34.46 11.45 -1.16
C ASN A 284 33.23 11.28 -2.08
N PRO A 285 33.36 11.50 -3.40
CA PRO A 285 34.57 11.90 -4.15
C PRO A 285 34.87 13.40 -4.09
N LEU A 286 36.15 13.77 -4.22
CA LEU A 286 36.64 15.15 -4.14
C LEU A 286 36.01 16.12 -5.17
N GLU A 287 35.68 15.60 -6.35
CA GLU A 287 35.05 16.39 -7.42
C GLU A 287 33.70 16.98 -6.99
N LEU A 288 32.84 16.14 -6.39
CA LEU A 288 31.53 16.57 -5.90
C LEU A 288 31.64 17.47 -4.67
N ARG A 289 32.66 17.26 -3.84
CA ARG A 289 32.95 18.15 -2.71
C ARG A 289 33.31 19.56 -3.19
N ALA A 290 34.10 19.68 -4.26
CA ALA A 290 34.41 20.97 -4.88
C ALA A 290 33.16 21.65 -5.43
N GLU A 291 32.27 20.89 -6.08
CA GLU A 291 31.00 21.41 -6.60
C GLU A 291 30.05 21.91 -5.49
N ILE A 292 29.94 21.18 -4.37
CA ILE A 292 29.17 21.61 -3.19
C ILE A 292 29.73 22.92 -2.65
N ALA A 293 31.05 23.03 -2.50
CA ALA A 293 31.69 24.24 -1.98
C ALA A 293 31.45 25.46 -2.89
N GLU A 294 31.51 25.27 -4.21
CA GLU A 294 31.25 26.34 -5.18
C GLU A 294 29.79 26.84 -5.11
N ARG A 295 28.83 25.91 -5.06
CA ARG A 295 27.39 26.22 -4.97
C ARG A 295 27.04 26.87 -3.63
N ALA A 296 27.61 26.40 -2.52
CA ALA A 296 27.42 27.01 -1.20
C ALA A 296 27.95 28.45 -1.17
N ASN A 297 29.13 28.70 -1.75
CA ASN A 297 29.69 30.05 -1.85
C ASN A 297 28.84 30.96 -2.74
N ARG A 298 28.36 30.47 -3.89
CA ARG A 298 27.42 31.23 -4.75
C ARG A 298 26.14 31.60 -4.01
N ALA A 299 25.55 30.66 -3.27
CA ALA A 299 24.37 30.92 -2.46
C ALA A 299 24.67 31.98 -1.38
N LEU A 300 25.79 31.86 -0.67
CA LEU A 300 26.17 32.80 0.39
C LEU A 300 26.45 34.22 -0.13
N LEU A 301 27.03 34.36 -1.33
CA LEU A 301 27.21 35.66 -1.98
C LEU A 301 25.88 36.32 -2.33
N ALA A 302 24.86 35.55 -2.71
CA ALA A 302 23.52 36.08 -3.01
C ALA A 302 22.78 36.64 -1.77
N TYR A 303 23.19 36.28 -0.55
CA TYR A 303 22.65 36.83 0.69
C TYR A 303 23.43 38.05 1.22
N LYS A 304 24.58 38.38 0.60
CA LYS A 304 25.43 39.53 0.98
C LYS A 304 25.26 40.76 0.10
N GLY A 305 24.41 40.68 -0.93
CA GLY A 305 23.95 41.82 -1.73
C GLY A 305 22.60 42.32 -1.24
#